data_AF-A0A5A5TDD3-F1
#
_entry.id   AF-A0A5A5TDD3-F1
#
_cell.length_a   1.000
_cell.length_b   1.000
_cell.length_c   1.000
_cell.angle_alpha   90.00
_cell.angle_beta   90.00
_cell.angle_gamma   90.00
#
_symmetry.space_group_name_H-M   'P 1'
#
loop_
_entity.id
_entity.type
_entity.pdbx_description
1 polymer ?
#
loop_
_entity_poly.entity_id
_entity_poly.type
_entity_poly.pdbx_seq_one_letter_code
_entity_poly.pdbx_strand_id
1 'polypeptide(L)'
;MAQQIPHHCPQCGSPLVPQQRFCARCGTSIILPIPAQQEFSPARSPINASAFSDQEPPAHFTAQKRMQRPTMSTQSIPGPIKPQTLQRRRFGPVGIILLGLAILLLLGALGFVVLPLLGIGRATQATIAISSLHTTVSYDGADVQIQDAQQSANFVDDPHSASNGMLRLHLQAVNRTKSTVTLVYNDIAHVVLTNGTEVNTVYVAGNPVLAAGETKASTLDFAVPATMKIDQLALRLGTQAEARLDIPLTAHADMQKYAPKTITVNQLSTYRSLNYQVKEAVLERSLDGKLAPRGMSYVGVNFTIANPLSQSVVVGSPFDYLRLQAANMTFTPQQATAPISVAANVQNQIGSAVFLVPQHTSSFTLILASQSNDGFDKQSVNFSF
;
A
#
# COMPACT_ATOMS: atom_id res chain seq x y z
N MET A 1 24.15 -22.98 -26.04
CA MET A 1 23.31 -23.65 -25.01
C MET A 1 22.04 -22.83 -24.87
N ALA A 2 20.88 -23.39 -25.22
CA ALA A 2 19.61 -22.70 -25.11
C ALA A 2 19.24 -22.54 -23.63
N GLN A 3 19.25 -21.31 -23.11
CA GLN A 3 18.81 -21.03 -21.75
C GLN A 3 17.29 -21.23 -21.68
N GLN A 4 16.88 -22.18 -20.85
CA GLN A 4 15.49 -22.50 -20.59
C GLN A 4 14.85 -21.34 -19.82
N ILE A 5 13.96 -20.59 -20.47
CA ILE A 5 13.24 -19.48 -19.84
C ILE A 5 12.37 -20.08 -18.72
N PRO A 6 12.49 -19.63 -17.46
CA PRO A 6 11.65 -20.15 -16.39
C PRO A 6 10.17 -19.87 -16.70
N HIS A 7 9.31 -20.87 -16.50
CA HIS A 7 7.86 -20.75 -16.77
C HIS A 7 7.13 -19.85 -15.75
N HIS A 8 7.77 -19.51 -14.63
CA HIS A 8 7.18 -18.75 -13.54
C HIS A 8 8.13 -17.64 -13.06
N CYS A 9 7.57 -16.53 -12.60
CA CYS A 9 8.34 -15.42 -12.04
C CYS A 9 9.11 -15.86 -10.79
N PRO A 10 10.43 -15.65 -10.70
CA PRO A 10 11.18 -16.01 -9.49
C PRO A 10 10.81 -15.14 -8.28
N GLN A 11 10.15 -14.00 -8.48
CA GLN A 11 9.86 -13.03 -7.43
C GLN A 11 8.43 -13.14 -6.88
N CYS A 12 7.43 -13.41 -7.74
CA CYS A 12 6.02 -13.50 -7.33
C CYS A 12 5.29 -14.79 -7.75
N GLY A 13 5.97 -15.72 -8.43
CA GLY A 13 5.41 -17.03 -8.83
C GLY A 13 4.39 -16.98 -9.97
N SER A 14 4.10 -15.82 -10.58
CA SER A 14 3.13 -15.74 -11.69
C SER A 14 3.65 -16.45 -12.94
N PRO A 15 2.78 -17.11 -13.74
CA PRO A 15 3.19 -17.70 -15.02
C PRO A 15 3.75 -16.63 -15.96
N LEU A 16 4.80 -16.98 -16.70
CA LEU A 16 5.46 -16.09 -17.64
C LEU A 16 5.05 -16.43 -19.07
N VAL A 17 4.68 -15.40 -19.84
CA VAL A 17 4.39 -15.54 -21.28
C VAL A 17 5.71 -15.54 -22.06
N PRO A 18 5.88 -16.37 -23.11
CA PRO A 18 7.09 -16.35 -23.94
C PRO A 18 7.41 -14.94 -24.46
N GLN A 19 8.69 -14.56 -24.42
CA GLN A 19 9.24 -13.27 -24.89
C GLN A 19 8.94 -12.02 -24.03
N GLN A 20 8.33 -12.15 -22.86
CA GLN A 20 8.15 -10.99 -21.96
C GLN A 20 9.46 -10.62 -21.23
N ARG A 21 9.81 -9.33 -21.22
CA ARG A 21 11.05 -8.83 -20.60
C ARG A 21 10.89 -8.56 -19.10
N PHE A 22 9.66 -8.30 -18.65
CA PHE A 22 9.30 -8.00 -17.27
C PHE A 22 8.05 -8.79 -16.87
N CYS A 23 7.93 -9.08 -15.57
CA CYS A 23 6.73 -9.71 -15.02
C CYS A 23 5.57 -8.72 -15.02
N ALA A 24 4.46 -9.05 -15.68
CA ALA A 24 3.27 -8.21 -15.73
C ALA A 24 2.58 -8.01 -14.36
N ARG A 25 2.91 -8.84 -13.36
CA ARG A 25 2.32 -8.76 -12.01
C ARG A 25 3.16 -7.94 -11.02
N CYS A 26 4.48 -8.12 -11.01
CA CYS A 26 5.36 -7.48 -10.02
C CYS A 26 6.46 -6.59 -10.62
N GLY A 27 6.53 -6.47 -11.95
CA GLY A 27 7.50 -5.61 -12.65
C GLY A 27 8.95 -6.13 -12.69
N THR A 28 9.25 -7.28 -12.09
CA THR A 28 10.61 -7.85 -12.06
C THR A 28 11.13 -8.18 -13.47
N SER A 29 12.37 -7.79 -13.78
CA SER A 29 13.03 -8.14 -15.06
C SER A 29 13.37 -9.63 -15.12
N ILE A 30 13.13 -10.25 -16.28
CA ILE A 30 13.32 -11.70 -16.49
C ILE A 30 14.59 -11.96 -17.34
N ILE A 31 15.23 -10.91 -17.84
CA ILE A 31 16.49 -10.98 -18.57
C ILE A 31 17.64 -10.94 -17.55
N LEU A 32 18.34 -12.06 -17.39
CA LEU A 32 19.62 -12.12 -16.67
C LEU A 32 20.68 -11.34 -17.47
N PRO A 33 21.53 -10.51 -16.83
CA PRO A 33 22.58 -9.79 -17.53
C PRO A 33 23.59 -10.79 -18.10
N ILE A 34 23.85 -10.69 -19.41
CA ILE A 34 25.06 -11.26 -20.01
C ILE A 34 26.25 -10.54 -19.37
N PRO A 35 27.29 -11.22 -18.86
CA PRO A 35 28.47 -10.55 -18.36
C PRO A 35 29.20 -9.89 -19.54
N ALA A 36 29.02 -8.58 -19.71
CA ALA A 36 29.84 -7.81 -20.62
C ALA A 36 31.24 -7.69 -20.01
N GLN A 37 32.21 -8.37 -20.62
CA GLN A 37 33.62 -8.17 -20.35
C GLN A 37 33.97 -6.70 -20.58
N GLN A 38 34.74 -6.15 -19.64
CA GLN A 38 35.40 -4.86 -19.76
C GLN A 38 36.41 -4.91 -20.91
N GLU A 39 36.32 -3.97 -21.84
CA GLU A 39 37.45 -3.61 -22.71
C GLU A 39 37.53 -2.08 -22.84
N PHE A 40 38.75 -1.59 -22.67
CA PHE A 40 39.14 -0.18 -22.54
C PHE A 40 39.25 0.52 -23.92
N SER A 41 38.61 1.69 -24.06
CA SER A 41 39.04 2.96 -24.73
C SER A 41 39.35 3.02 -26.25
N PRO A 42 39.47 4.20 -26.91
CA PRO A 42 39.09 5.60 -26.56
C PRO A 42 38.33 6.42 -27.65
N ALA A 43 37.78 7.57 -27.21
CA ALA A 43 37.43 8.85 -27.88
C ALA A 43 37.38 9.03 -29.43
N ARG A 44 36.24 9.58 -29.92
CA ARG A 44 36.18 10.73 -30.86
C ARG A 44 34.80 11.42 -30.87
N SER A 45 34.83 12.74 -31.05
CA SER A 45 33.79 13.74 -30.70
C SER A 45 32.74 14.01 -31.84
N PRO A 46 31.95 15.11 -31.84
CA PRO A 46 30.48 15.07 -31.90
C PRO A 46 29.87 15.65 -33.20
N ILE A 47 28.59 15.37 -33.51
CA ILE A 47 27.85 16.11 -34.58
C ILE A 47 26.40 16.40 -34.18
N ASN A 48 26.18 17.70 -33.93
CA ASN A 48 25.07 18.60 -34.24
C ASN A 48 23.59 18.14 -34.26
N ALA A 49 22.83 18.90 -33.46
CA ALA A 49 21.44 19.26 -33.69
C ALA A 49 21.31 20.18 -34.93
N SER A 50 20.23 19.99 -35.72
CA SER A 50 19.29 21.02 -36.20
C SER A 50 18.48 20.54 -37.42
N ALA A 51 17.16 20.83 -37.38
CA ALA A 51 16.25 21.09 -38.49
C ALA A 51 15.79 19.94 -39.42
N PHE A 52 14.47 19.75 -39.58
CA PHE A 52 13.69 20.41 -40.65
C PHE A 52 12.18 20.08 -40.58
N SER A 53 11.39 21.07 -41.01
CA SER A 53 9.92 21.12 -41.16
C SER A 53 9.41 20.34 -42.38
N ASP A 54 8.09 20.10 -42.37
CA ASP A 54 7.08 19.99 -43.46
C ASP A 54 7.52 19.66 -44.90
N GLN A 55 6.85 18.68 -45.53
CA GLN A 55 5.97 18.89 -46.71
C GLN A 55 5.43 17.57 -47.33
N GLU A 56 4.12 17.56 -47.62
CA GLU A 56 3.36 16.70 -48.55
C GLU A 56 3.77 16.96 -50.02
N PRO A 57 3.67 16.01 -51.03
CA PRO A 57 2.50 15.83 -51.93
C PRO A 57 2.41 14.43 -52.67
N PRO A 58 1.69 14.22 -53.81
CA PRO A 58 0.25 13.88 -53.89
C PRO A 58 -0.15 12.71 -54.87
N ALA A 59 -1.46 12.35 -54.86
CA ALA A 59 -2.39 11.91 -55.95
C ALA A 59 -2.13 10.70 -56.91
N HIS A 60 -3.13 9.79 -57.06
CA HIS A 60 -4.02 9.63 -58.25
C HIS A 60 -4.80 8.28 -58.32
N PHE A 61 -6.00 8.34 -58.93
CA PHE A 61 -7.06 7.33 -59.13
C PHE A 61 -6.92 6.47 -60.41
N THR A 62 -7.46 5.23 -60.40
CA THR A 62 -8.20 4.54 -61.51
C THR A 62 -9.04 3.40 -60.88
N ALA A 63 -10.37 3.22 -61.04
CA ALA A 63 -11.31 3.07 -62.17
C ALA A 63 -11.47 1.62 -62.70
N GLN A 64 -12.59 0.93 -62.39
CA GLN A 64 -13.17 -0.14 -63.22
C GLN A 64 -14.72 -0.17 -63.20
N LYS A 65 -15.28 -0.41 -64.39
CA LYS A 65 -16.68 -0.36 -64.85
C LYS A 65 -17.40 -1.71 -64.74
N ARG A 66 -18.75 -1.74 -64.78
CA ARG A 66 -19.63 -2.40 -65.82
C ARG A 66 -21.13 -2.32 -65.39
N MET A 67 -21.98 -1.49 -66.03
CA MET A 67 -22.96 -1.78 -67.13
C MET A 67 -24.21 -2.55 -66.67
N GLN A 68 -25.46 -2.07 -66.80
CA GLN A 68 -26.26 -1.99 -68.05
C GLN A 68 -27.48 -1.02 -67.96
N ARG A 69 -27.94 -0.63 -69.17
CA ARG A 69 -28.98 0.34 -69.65
C ARG A 69 -30.29 -0.44 -70.00
N PRO A 70 -31.32 0.07 -70.74
CA PRO A 70 -31.86 1.43 -71.05
C PRO A 70 -33.41 1.48 -70.77
N THR A 71 -34.25 2.51 -71.03
CA THR A 71 -34.56 3.29 -72.26
C THR A 71 -35.51 4.47 -71.96
N MET A 72 -35.26 5.61 -72.65
CA MET A 72 -36.13 6.56 -73.40
C MET A 72 -37.55 6.88 -72.90
N SER A 73 -38.16 8.06 -73.09
CA SER A 73 -37.95 9.36 -73.79
C SER A 73 -39.05 10.31 -73.21
N THR A 74 -39.13 11.64 -73.35
CA THR A 74 -39.02 12.53 -74.52
C THR A 74 -39.07 13.99 -74.00
N GLN A 75 -38.40 14.89 -74.71
CA GLN A 75 -38.35 16.34 -74.50
C GLN A 75 -39.66 17.08 -74.85
N SER A 76 -39.86 18.28 -74.29
CA SER A 76 -40.07 19.52 -75.08
C SER A 76 -40.14 20.78 -74.18
N ILE A 77 -39.82 21.93 -74.78
CA ILE A 77 -39.33 23.20 -74.22
C ILE A 77 -40.46 24.30 -74.32
N PRO A 78 -40.21 25.63 -74.17
CA PRO A 78 -40.45 26.49 -72.99
C PRO A 78 -41.51 27.62 -73.14
N GLY A 79 -41.75 28.33 -72.03
CA GLY A 79 -42.11 29.78 -71.96
C GLY A 79 -43.34 30.10 -71.11
N PRO A 80 -43.64 31.38 -70.74
CA PRO A 80 -42.82 32.58 -70.57
C PRO A 80 -42.88 33.15 -69.12
N ILE A 81 -42.04 34.15 -68.82
CA ILE A 81 -41.96 34.87 -67.53
C ILE A 81 -43.16 35.83 -67.35
N LYS A 82 -43.76 35.87 -66.15
CA LYS A 82 -44.60 36.99 -65.65
C LYS A 82 -44.40 37.25 -64.13
N PRO A 83 -44.71 38.46 -63.62
CA PRO A 83 -44.03 39.06 -62.47
C PRO A 83 -44.70 38.84 -61.09
N GLN A 84 -43.83 38.96 -60.06
CA GLN A 84 -43.99 39.38 -58.66
C GLN A 84 -45.37 39.26 -57.95
N THR A 85 -45.40 38.53 -56.82
CA THR A 85 -46.16 38.97 -55.62
C THR A 85 -45.43 38.58 -54.32
N LEU A 86 -45.25 39.57 -53.43
CA LEU A 86 -44.82 39.38 -52.04
C LEU A 86 -45.93 38.62 -51.28
N GLN A 87 -45.70 37.35 -50.93
CA GLN A 87 -46.59 36.62 -50.03
C GLN A 87 -46.02 36.53 -48.62
N ARG A 88 -46.73 37.25 -47.73
CA ARG A 88 -46.66 37.20 -46.27
C ARG A 88 -46.65 35.73 -45.79
N ARG A 89 -45.55 35.30 -45.16
CA ARG A 89 -45.47 33.98 -44.49
C ARG A 89 -46.48 33.94 -43.34
N ARG A 90 -47.56 33.16 -43.51
CA ARG A 90 -48.41 32.73 -42.40
C ARG A 90 -47.66 31.67 -41.60
N PHE A 91 -47.59 31.84 -40.28
CA PHE A 91 -47.06 30.85 -39.35
C PHE A 91 -47.90 29.57 -39.45
N GLY A 92 -47.31 28.50 -39.97
CA GLY A 92 -47.90 27.17 -39.97
C GLY A 92 -47.72 26.46 -38.62
N PRO A 93 -48.40 25.32 -38.40
CA PRO A 93 -48.40 24.57 -37.12
C PRO A 93 -47.00 24.12 -36.66
N VAL A 94 -46.04 24.01 -37.60
CA VAL A 94 -44.62 23.74 -37.30
C VAL A 94 -43.96 24.86 -36.49
N GLY A 95 -44.36 26.11 -36.69
CA GLY A 95 -43.86 27.26 -35.93
C GLY A 95 -44.32 27.26 -34.47
N ILE A 96 -45.54 26.77 -34.21
CA ILE A 96 -46.07 26.63 -32.85
C ILE A 96 -45.35 25.49 -32.10
N ILE A 97 -45.05 24.38 -32.78
CA ILE A 97 -44.30 23.26 -32.19
C ILE A 97 -42.85 23.68 -31.88
N LEU A 98 -42.17 24.39 -32.79
CA LEU A 98 -40.82 24.89 -32.54
C LEU A 98 -40.79 25.95 -31.43
N LEU A 99 -41.81 26.81 -31.35
CA LEU A 99 -41.96 27.75 -30.24
C LEU A 99 -42.20 27.00 -28.92
N GLY A 100 -43.03 25.96 -28.91
CA GLY A 100 -43.28 25.12 -27.74
C GLY A 100 -42.01 24.42 -27.25
N LEU A 101 -41.21 23.85 -28.16
CA LEU A 101 -39.90 23.26 -27.83
C LEU A 101 -38.89 24.29 -27.32
N ALA A 102 -38.85 25.48 -27.93
CA ALA A 102 -37.99 26.56 -27.48
C ALA A 102 -38.37 27.05 -26.07
N ILE A 103 -39.67 27.13 -25.76
CA ILE A 103 -40.17 27.47 -24.42
C ILE A 103 -39.85 26.36 -23.43
N LEU A 104 -39.99 25.08 -23.80
CA LEU A 104 -39.62 23.95 -22.93
C LEU A 104 -38.12 23.92 -22.63
N LEU A 105 -37.27 24.20 -23.63
CA LEU A 105 -35.82 24.33 -23.43
C LEU A 105 -35.48 25.54 -22.55
N LEU A 106 -36.15 26.68 -22.75
CA LEU A 106 -35.97 27.85 -21.90
C LEU A 106 -36.41 27.58 -20.48
N LEU A 107 -37.57 26.95 -20.25
CA LEU A 107 -38.06 26.57 -18.93
C LEU A 107 -37.17 25.51 -18.27
N GLY A 108 -36.66 24.55 -19.06
CA GLY A 108 -35.70 23.56 -18.58
C GLY A 108 -34.37 24.18 -18.18
N ALA A 109 -33.83 25.11 -18.99
CA ALA A 109 -32.61 25.85 -18.67
C ALA A 109 -32.80 26.81 -17.48
N LEU A 110 -33.94 27.51 -17.41
CA LEU A 110 -34.28 28.37 -16.28
C LEU A 110 -34.45 27.53 -15.01
N GLY A 111 -35.12 26.39 -15.10
CA GLY A 111 -35.27 25.45 -13.99
C GLY A 111 -33.91 24.92 -13.51
N PHE A 112 -33.04 24.52 -14.43
CA PHE A 112 -31.69 24.04 -14.11
C PHE A 112 -30.82 25.08 -13.41
N VAL A 113 -31.00 26.37 -13.73
CA VAL A 113 -30.23 27.47 -13.11
C VAL A 113 -30.88 27.98 -11.81
N VAL A 114 -32.21 28.09 -11.77
CA VAL A 114 -32.94 28.72 -10.65
C VAL A 114 -33.18 27.74 -9.48
N LEU A 115 -33.42 26.45 -9.75
CA LEU A 115 -33.68 25.45 -8.69
C LEU A 115 -32.48 25.31 -7.71
N PRO A 116 -31.21 25.25 -8.15
CA PRO A 116 -30.06 25.21 -7.25
C PRO A 116 -29.85 26.50 -6.45
N LEU A 117 -30.28 27.65 -6.99
CA LEU A 117 -30.24 28.96 -6.34
C LEU A 117 -31.30 29.11 -5.24
N LEU A 118 -32.41 28.39 -5.35
CA LEU A 118 -33.46 28.30 -4.33
C LEU A 118 -33.24 27.15 -3.32
N GLY A 119 -32.12 26.44 -3.41
CA GLY A 119 -31.79 25.32 -2.52
C GLY A 119 -32.59 24.03 -2.78
N ILE A 120 -33.46 24.02 -3.79
CA ILE A 120 -34.26 22.86 -4.17
C ILE A 120 -33.36 21.92 -4.97
N GLY A 121 -33.01 20.77 -4.38
CA GLY A 121 -32.19 19.73 -5.00
C GLY A 121 -30.73 19.66 -4.51
N ARG A 122 -30.33 20.44 -3.49
CA ARG A 122 -29.07 20.20 -2.78
C ARG A 122 -29.27 19.10 -1.74
N ALA A 123 -28.43 18.07 -1.76
CA ALA A 123 -28.41 17.08 -0.70
C ALA A 123 -28.14 17.78 0.64
N THR A 124 -29.06 17.67 1.59
CA THR A 124 -28.89 18.21 2.94
C THR A 124 -28.07 17.23 3.77
N GLN A 125 -27.05 17.73 4.47
CA GLN A 125 -26.22 16.92 5.35
C GLN A 125 -27.04 16.45 6.55
N ALA A 126 -27.11 15.13 6.77
CA ALA A 126 -27.70 14.56 7.97
C ALA A 126 -26.87 14.93 9.21
N THR A 127 -27.48 14.85 10.39
CA THR A 127 -26.81 15.13 11.67
C THR A 127 -25.59 14.24 11.84
N ILE A 128 -24.46 14.86 12.20
CA ILE A 128 -23.19 14.18 12.43
C ILE A 128 -22.95 14.10 13.95
N ALA A 129 -22.91 12.88 14.47
CA ALA A 129 -22.41 12.61 15.82
C ALA A 129 -20.88 12.51 15.75
N ILE A 130 -20.16 13.18 16.65
CA ILE A 130 -18.70 13.21 16.67
C ILE A 130 -18.19 12.69 18.00
N SER A 131 -17.18 11.81 17.96
CA SER A 131 -16.43 11.34 19.12
C SER A 131 -14.96 11.66 18.92
N SER A 132 -14.39 12.47 19.81
CA SER A 132 -12.95 12.72 19.85
C SER A 132 -12.23 11.51 20.46
N LEU A 133 -11.21 11.00 19.76
CA LEU A 133 -10.55 9.73 20.12
C LEU A 133 -9.10 9.93 20.57
N HIS A 134 -8.32 10.71 19.83
CA HIS A 134 -6.88 10.98 20.08
C HIS A 134 -6.08 9.74 20.49
N THR A 135 -6.31 8.62 19.81
CA THR A 135 -5.63 7.35 20.09
C THR A 135 -4.52 7.15 19.07
N THR A 136 -3.30 6.86 19.52
CA THR A 136 -2.14 6.63 18.65
C THR A 136 -1.72 5.17 18.70
N VAL A 137 -1.41 4.59 17.53
CA VAL A 137 -0.89 3.24 17.37
C VAL A 137 0.28 3.23 16.39
N SER A 138 1.29 2.41 16.64
CA SER A 138 2.37 2.20 15.68
C SER A 138 1.99 1.09 14.69
N TYR A 139 2.04 1.40 13.39
CA TYR A 139 1.73 0.48 12.30
C TYR A 139 2.67 0.72 11.11
N ASP A 140 3.29 -0.34 10.60
CA ASP A 140 4.24 -0.29 9.47
C ASP A 140 5.35 0.77 9.61
N GLY A 141 5.77 1.08 10.85
CA GLY A 141 6.78 2.08 11.16
C GLY A 141 6.27 3.53 11.18
N ALA A 142 4.97 3.73 10.97
CA ALA A 142 4.30 5.01 11.16
C ALA A 142 3.53 5.04 12.49
N ASP A 143 3.52 6.20 13.13
CA ASP A 143 2.57 6.49 14.21
C ASP A 143 1.26 6.96 13.57
N VAL A 144 0.21 6.15 13.68
CA VAL A 144 -1.13 6.46 13.19
C VAL A 144 -1.98 6.93 14.36
N GLN A 145 -2.35 8.21 14.36
CA GLN A 145 -3.29 8.79 15.29
C GLN A 145 -4.69 8.81 14.69
N ILE A 146 -5.65 8.19 15.37
CA ILE A 146 -7.07 8.39 15.12
C ILE A 146 -7.50 9.63 15.91
N GLN A 147 -7.82 10.71 15.21
CA GLN A 147 -8.16 11.99 15.81
C GLN A 147 -9.60 11.97 16.33
N ASP A 148 -10.55 11.66 15.45
CA ASP A 148 -11.96 11.57 15.75
C ASP A 148 -12.67 10.53 14.86
N ALA A 149 -13.86 10.15 15.31
CA ALA A 149 -14.81 9.37 14.56
C ALA A 149 -16.13 10.14 14.44
N GLN A 150 -16.72 10.11 13.26
CA GLN A 150 -17.98 10.76 12.95
C GLN A 150 -18.98 9.73 12.45
N GLN A 151 -20.22 9.82 12.90
CA GLN A 151 -21.30 8.95 12.47
C GLN A 151 -22.47 9.77 11.97
N SER A 152 -23.00 9.39 10.82
CA SER A 152 -24.13 10.06 10.16
C SER A 152 -24.94 9.04 9.35
N ALA A 153 -26.16 9.40 8.96
CA ALA A 153 -26.91 8.60 7.98
C ALA A 153 -26.20 8.59 6.62
N ASN A 154 -25.62 9.72 6.23
CA ASN A 154 -24.85 9.91 5.01
C ASN A 154 -23.85 11.08 5.16
N PHE A 155 -22.87 11.15 4.28
CA PHE A 155 -21.96 12.29 4.12
C PHE A 155 -22.16 12.87 2.73
N VAL A 156 -22.49 14.16 2.62
CA VAL A 156 -22.84 14.78 1.32
C VAL A 156 -21.64 14.95 0.40
N ASP A 157 -20.44 14.91 0.96
CA ASP A 157 -19.17 14.96 0.25
C ASP A 157 -18.63 13.56 -0.11
N ASP A 158 -19.26 12.48 0.37
CA ASP A 158 -18.90 11.11 0.02
C ASP A 158 -19.77 10.60 -1.15
N PRO A 159 -19.19 10.41 -2.35
CA PRO A 159 -19.94 9.89 -3.50
C PRO A 159 -20.39 8.43 -3.33
N HIS A 160 -19.91 7.72 -2.31
CA HIS A 160 -20.23 6.32 -2.03
C HIS A 160 -21.06 6.11 -0.76
N SER A 161 -21.73 7.18 -0.30
CA SER A 161 -22.54 7.11 0.93
C SER A 161 -23.63 6.03 0.87
N ALA A 162 -23.69 5.19 1.90
CA ALA A 162 -24.70 4.16 2.04
C ALA A 162 -25.99 4.69 2.68
N SER A 163 -27.10 3.99 2.49
CA SER A 163 -28.41 4.39 3.05
C SER A 163 -28.67 3.89 4.48
N ASN A 164 -27.81 3.02 5.02
CA ASN A 164 -28.01 2.37 6.32
C ASN A 164 -27.06 2.90 7.42
N GLY A 165 -26.44 4.07 7.22
CA GLY A 165 -25.48 4.66 8.14
C GLY A 165 -24.04 4.60 7.64
N MET A 166 -23.26 5.58 8.07
CA MET A 166 -21.86 5.77 7.71
C MET A 166 -21.03 6.12 8.95
N LEU A 167 -19.81 5.61 8.99
CA LEU A 167 -18.77 5.99 9.93
C LEU A 167 -17.62 6.63 9.13
N ARG A 168 -17.16 7.80 9.55
CA ARG A 168 -15.97 8.48 9.02
C ARG A 168 -14.91 8.56 10.10
N LEU A 169 -13.68 8.20 9.78
CA LEU A 169 -12.52 8.33 10.67
C LEU A 169 -11.54 9.35 10.10
N HIS A 170 -11.07 10.26 10.95
CA HIS A 170 -9.99 11.18 10.62
C HIS A 170 -8.69 10.71 11.24
N LEU A 171 -7.71 10.45 10.39
CA LEU A 171 -6.42 9.89 10.77
C LEU A 171 -5.30 10.87 10.44
N GLN A 172 -4.25 10.83 11.24
CA GLN A 172 -2.97 11.47 10.94
C GLN A 172 -1.84 10.46 11.16
N ALA A 173 -1.04 10.24 10.12
CA ALA A 173 0.08 9.31 10.16
C ALA A 173 1.40 10.08 10.07
N VAL A 174 2.36 9.71 10.93
CA VAL A 174 3.72 10.23 10.94
C VAL A 174 4.71 9.10 10.71
N ASN A 175 5.53 9.17 9.68
CA ASN A 175 6.57 8.15 9.45
C ASN A 175 7.78 8.37 10.37
N ARG A 176 8.05 7.42 11.27
CA ARG A 176 9.17 7.47 12.21
C ARG A 176 10.43 6.76 11.71
N THR A 177 10.34 6.09 10.56
CA THR A 177 11.47 5.37 9.99
C THR A 177 12.37 6.28 9.16
N LYS A 178 13.52 5.76 8.75
CA LYS A 178 14.45 6.43 7.83
C LYS A 178 14.10 6.19 6.36
N SER A 179 13.09 5.37 6.09
CA SER A 179 12.69 4.94 4.75
C SER A 179 11.27 5.41 4.46
N THR A 180 10.85 5.40 3.20
CA THR A 180 9.47 5.71 2.84
C THR A 180 8.53 4.62 3.33
N VAL A 181 7.38 5.01 3.91
CA VAL A 181 6.29 4.12 4.32
C VAL A 181 5.06 4.44 3.48
N THR A 182 4.32 3.41 3.05
CA THR A 182 3.08 3.59 2.29
C THR A 182 1.93 2.94 3.03
N LEU A 183 0.93 3.73 3.41
CA LEU A 183 -0.29 3.23 4.05
C LEU A 183 -1.41 3.14 3.00
N VAL A 184 -1.69 1.93 2.53
CA VAL A 184 -2.79 1.66 1.59
C VAL A 184 -4.03 1.27 2.40
N TYR A 185 -4.76 2.25 2.92
CA TYR A 185 -5.86 2.02 3.86
C TYR A 185 -6.96 1.09 3.31
N ASN A 186 -7.17 1.06 2.00
CA ASN A 186 -8.11 0.11 1.39
C ASN A 186 -7.76 -1.37 1.65
N ASP A 187 -6.48 -1.68 1.85
CA ASP A 187 -6.00 -3.04 2.01
C ASP A 187 -5.81 -3.41 3.50
N ILE A 188 -5.65 -2.40 4.36
CA ILE A 188 -5.21 -2.59 5.76
C ILE A 188 -6.24 -2.12 6.78
N ALA A 189 -7.20 -1.27 6.43
CA ALA A 189 -8.15 -0.69 7.39
C ALA A 189 -9.54 -1.30 7.24
N HIS A 190 -10.06 -1.84 8.35
CA HIS A 190 -11.40 -2.39 8.44
C HIS A 190 -12.07 -1.92 9.73
N VAL A 191 -13.38 -1.75 9.72
CA VAL A 191 -14.15 -1.58 10.98
C VAL A 191 -14.65 -2.94 11.43
N VAL A 192 -14.46 -3.25 12.71
CA VAL A 192 -14.96 -4.48 13.34
C VAL A 192 -16.22 -4.14 14.14
N LEU A 193 -17.30 -4.84 13.83
CA LEU A 193 -18.58 -4.76 14.54
C LEU A 193 -18.56 -5.62 15.81
N THR A 194 -19.54 -5.43 16.70
CA THR A 194 -19.65 -6.17 17.97
C THR A 194 -19.79 -7.69 17.80
N ASN A 195 -20.31 -8.15 16.66
CA ASN A 195 -20.42 -9.57 16.30
C ASN A 195 -19.14 -10.12 15.63
N GLY A 196 -18.09 -9.31 15.51
CA GLY A 196 -16.82 -9.66 14.86
C GLY A 196 -16.81 -9.54 13.33
N THR A 197 -17.91 -9.11 12.69
CA THR A 197 -17.94 -8.84 11.25
C THR A 197 -17.01 -7.68 10.90
N GLU A 198 -16.24 -7.84 9.82
CA GLU A 198 -15.37 -6.79 9.27
C GLU A 198 -16.10 -6.04 8.14
N VAL A 199 -16.02 -4.72 8.19
CA VAL A 199 -16.54 -3.79 7.19
C VAL A 199 -15.36 -3.13 6.51
N ASN A 200 -15.30 -3.22 5.19
CA ASN A 200 -14.25 -2.59 4.38
C ASN A 200 -14.47 -1.08 4.28
N THR A 201 -13.40 -0.35 3.97
CA THR A 201 -13.52 1.04 3.54
C THR A 201 -14.38 1.12 2.28
N VAL A 202 -15.24 2.12 2.25
CA VAL A 202 -16.08 2.46 1.10
C VAL A 202 -15.49 3.66 0.37
N TYR A 203 -14.87 4.58 1.10
CA TYR A 203 -14.12 5.70 0.56
C TYR A 203 -12.87 5.98 1.40
N VAL A 204 -11.79 6.38 0.72
CA VAL A 204 -10.54 6.80 1.35
C VAL A 204 -10.06 8.07 0.66
N ALA A 205 -10.04 9.17 1.41
CA ALA A 205 -9.38 10.39 1.00
C ALA A 205 -7.91 10.34 1.47
N GLY A 206 -7.04 9.88 0.57
CA GLY A 206 -5.59 9.81 0.77
C GLY A 206 -5.10 8.42 1.18
N ASN A 207 -4.23 7.84 0.36
CA ASN A 207 -3.38 6.71 0.74
C ASN A 207 -1.96 7.27 0.87
N PRO A 208 -1.51 7.65 2.07
CA PRO A 208 -0.31 8.44 2.20
C PRO A 208 0.93 7.58 1.92
N VAL A 209 1.70 8.00 0.92
CA VAL A 209 3.12 7.69 0.80
C VAL A 209 3.85 8.73 1.65
N LEU A 210 4.53 8.30 2.71
CA LEU A 210 5.17 9.13 3.71
C LEU A 210 6.69 9.03 3.58
N ALA A 211 7.36 10.13 3.23
CA ALA A 211 8.81 10.24 3.38
C ALA A 211 9.21 10.16 4.86
N ALA A 212 10.49 9.93 5.14
CA ALA A 212 10.99 9.89 6.51
C ALA A 212 10.66 11.18 7.27
N GLY A 213 10.01 11.06 8.44
CA GLY A 213 9.54 12.20 9.24
C GLY A 213 8.30 12.92 8.72
N GLU A 214 7.75 12.54 7.56
CA GLU A 214 6.59 13.20 6.97
C GLU A 214 5.31 12.87 7.77
N THR A 215 4.40 13.85 7.83
CA THR A 215 3.08 13.73 8.43
C THR A 215 1.99 13.98 7.39
N LYS A 216 1.00 13.09 7.28
CA LYS A 216 -0.17 13.28 6.40
C LYS A 216 -1.47 12.92 7.11
N ALA A 217 -2.53 13.66 6.78
CA ALA A 217 -3.88 13.36 7.21
C ALA A 217 -4.59 12.48 6.17
N SER A 218 -5.58 11.71 6.61
CA SER A 218 -6.42 10.87 5.74
C SER A 218 -7.82 10.73 6.33
N THR A 219 -8.80 10.58 5.46
CA THR A 219 -10.19 10.32 5.85
C THR A 219 -10.61 8.96 5.33
N LEU A 220 -11.25 8.16 6.18
CA LEU A 220 -11.73 6.82 5.83
C LEU A 220 -13.21 6.70 6.16
N ASP A 221 -14.01 6.29 5.19
CA ASP A 221 -15.46 6.09 5.36
C ASP A 221 -15.82 4.61 5.25
N PHE A 222 -16.77 4.19 6.09
CA PHE A 222 -17.25 2.82 6.22
C PHE A 222 -18.77 2.81 6.27
N ALA A 223 -19.40 1.86 5.59
CA ALA A 223 -20.84 1.63 5.68
C ALA A 223 -21.15 0.79 6.93
N VAL A 224 -21.49 1.45 8.03
CA VAL A 224 -21.78 0.81 9.33
C VAL A 224 -23.26 1.03 9.67
N PRO A 225 -23.99 0.00 10.16
CA PRO A 225 -25.39 0.16 10.54
C PRO A 225 -25.59 1.32 11.52
N ALA A 226 -26.56 2.20 11.24
CA ALA A 226 -26.88 3.37 12.06
C ALA A 226 -27.31 3.01 13.51
N THR A 227 -27.65 1.75 13.77
CA THR A 227 -27.96 1.23 15.11
C THR A 227 -26.73 0.98 15.97
N MET A 228 -25.54 0.85 15.38
CA MET A 228 -24.29 0.68 16.12
C MET A 228 -23.80 2.04 16.61
N LYS A 229 -23.28 2.11 17.83
CA LYS A 229 -22.63 3.33 18.33
C LYS A 229 -21.12 3.30 18.08
N ILE A 230 -20.49 4.46 17.94
CA ILE A 230 -19.05 4.58 17.71
C ILE A 230 -18.23 3.79 18.75
N ASP A 231 -18.58 3.87 20.04
CA ASP A 231 -17.88 3.20 21.14
C ASP A 231 -18.03 1.66 21.17
N GLN A 232 -18.89 1.11 20.31
CA GLN A 232 -19.09 -0.33 20.13
C GLN A 232 -18.26 -0.90 18.98
N LEU A 233 -17.52 -0.05 18.27
CA LEU A 233 -16.75 -0.39 17.08
C LEU A 233 -15.25 -0.38 17.39
N ALA A 234 -14.49 -1.07 16.55
CA ALA A 234 -13.04 -0.98 16.54
C ALA A 234 -12.52 -0.74 15.12
N LEU A 235 -11.49 0.07 14.98
CA LEU A 235 -10.66 0.09 13.77
C LEU A 235 -9.66 -1.06 13.87
N ARG A 236 -9.64 -1.91 12.84
CA ARG A 236 -8.65 -2.96 12.66
C ARG A 236 -7.65 -2.52 11.60
N LEU A 237 -6.37 -2.49 11.97
CA LEU A 237 -5.26 -2.23 11.07
C LEU A 237 -4.45 -3.51 10.79
N GLY A 238 -4.16 -3.76 9.51
CA GLY A 238 -3.36 -4.86 9.02
C GLY A 238 -4.11 -5.80 8.08
N THR A 239 -3.35 -6.45 7.20
CA THR A 239 -3.84 -7.48 6.30
C THR A 239 -4.16 -8.78 7.04
N GLN A 240 -4.89 -9.70 6.41
CA GLN A 240 -5.22 -11.01 7.01
C GLN A 240 -4.00 -11.88 7.33
N ALA A 241 -2.84 -11.60 6.70
CA ALA A 241 -1.60 -12.32 6.92
C ALA A 241 -0.78 -11.79 8.11
N GLU A 242 -1.17 -10.65 8.68
CA GLU A 242 -0.43 -9.95 9.73
C GLU A 242 -1.06 -10.15 11.11
N ALA A 243 -0.27 -9.87 12.14
CA ALA A 243 -0.73 -9.72 13.51
C ALA A 243 -1.50 -8.39 13.66
N ARG A 244 -2.74 -8.37 13.14
CA ARG A 244 -3.61 -7.20 13.07
C ARG A 244 -3.84 -6.53 14.43
N LEU A 245 -4.02 -5.21 14.39
CA LEU A 245 -4.23 -4.35 15.56
C LEU A 245 -5.69 -3.93 15.64
N ASP A 246 -6.39 -4.36 16.68
CA ASP A 246 -7.74 -3.89 17.01
C ASP A 246 -7.67 -2.70 17.96
N ILE A 247 -8.12 -1.55 17.48
CA ILE A 247 -8.15 -0.25 18.14
C ILE A 247 -9.60 0.10 18.46
N PRO A 248 -10.04 0.02 19.72
CA PRO A 248 -11.40 0.44 20.11
C PRO A 248 -11.63 1.91 19.73
N LEU A 249 -12.80 2.23 19.16
CA LEU A 249 -13.19 3.60 18.83
C LEU A 249 -13.80 4.31 20.06
N THR A 250 -13.08 4.25 21.17
CA THR A 250 -13.39 4.93 22.42
C THR A 250 -12.36 6.03 22.68
N ALA A 251 -12.75 7.09 23.40
CA ALA A 251 -11.82 8.14 23.77
C ALA A 251 -10.60 7.56 24.52
N HIS A 252 -9.39 7.89 24.07
CA HIS A 252 -8.13 7.47 24.68
C HIS A 252 -8.01 5.96 24.92
N ALA A 253 -8.32 5.15 23.90
CA ALA A 253 -8.25 3.70 24.02
C ALA A 253 -6.84 3.25 24.47
N ASP A 254 -6.79 2.28 25.39
CA ASP A 254 -5.53 1.75 25.88
C ASP A 254 -4.86 0.83 24.84
N MET A 255 -3.70 1.29 24.35
CA MET A 255 -2.89 0.61 23.35
C MET A 255 -1.68 -0.12 23.95
N GLN A 256 -1.53 -0.15 25.28
CA GLN A 256 -0.41 -0.82 25.95
C GLN A 256 -0.31 -2.32 25.62
N LYS A 257 -1.43 -2.97 25.28
CA LYS A 257 -1.42 -4.39 24.85
C LYS A 257 -0.58 -4.66 23.59
N TYR A 258 -0.28 -3.63 22.78
CA TYR A 258 0.57 -3.72 21.60
C TYR A 258 1.95 -3.07 21.78
N ALA A 259 2.20 -2.42 22.91
CA ALA A 259 3.49 -1.81 23.18
C ALA A 259 4.59 -2.89 23.35
N PRO A 260 5.84 -2.60 22.94
CA PRO A 260 6.96 -3.48 23.22
C PRO A 260 7.10 -3.73 24.73
N LYS A 261 7.39 -4.97 25.10
CA LYS A 261 7.71 -5.35 26.48
C LYS A 261 9.19 -5.62 26.59
N THR A 262 9.85 -5.06 27.59
CA THR A 262 11.28 -5.25 27.82
C THR A 262 11.52 -5.84 29.20
N ILE A 263 12.40 -6.83 29.28
CA ILE A 263 12.86 -7.43 30.53
C ILE A 263 14.38 -7.35 30.63
N THR A 264 14.86 -7.21 31.85
CA THR A 264 16.29 -7.38 32.15
C THR A 264 16.59 -8.86 32.34
N VAL A 265 17.62 -9.36 31.67
CA VAL A 265 18.08 -10.76 31.78
C VAL A 265 19.35 -10.83 32.62
N ASN A 266 20.36 -10.02 32.30
CA ASN A 266 21.67 -9.93 32.98
C ASN A 266 22.35 -11.28 33.30
N GLN A 267 22.29 -12.25 32.38
CA GLN A 267 22.94 -13.54 32.52
C GLN A 267 24.21 -13.64 31.68
N LEU A 268 25.22 -14.32 32.23
CA LEU A 268 26.49 -14.62 31.57
C LEU A 268 26.46 -16.02 30.96
N SER A 269 27.05 -16.15 29.79
CA SER A 269 27.28 -17.40 29.07
C SER A 269 28.62 -17.32 28.36
N THR A 270 29.20 -18.45 27.98
CA THR A 270 30.40 -18.49 27.15
C THR A 270 30.10 -19.12 25.80
N TYR A 271 30.87 -18.82 24.78
CA TYR A 271 30.86 -19.56 23.51
C TYR A 271 32.16 -19.26 22.77
N ARG A 272 32.85 -20.30 22.29
CA ARG A 272 34.18 -20.16 21.65
C ARG A 272 35.18 -19.35 22.49
N SER A 273 35.16 -19.56 23.80
CA SER A 273 35.97 -18.86 24.80
C SER A 273 35.73 -17.34 24.90
N LEU A 274 34.65 -16.84 24.32
CA LEU A 274 34.17 -15.48 24.50
C LEU A 274 33.10 -15.43 25.57
N ASN A 275 33.04 -14.32 26.31
CA ASN A 275 32.02 -14.09 27.34
C ASN A 275 30.86 -13.31 26.72
N TYR A 276 29.67 -13.91 26.69
CA TYR A 276 28.43 -13.28 26.28
C TYR A 276 27.63 -12.90 27.52
N GLN A 277 27.31 -11.62 27.68
CA GLN A 277 26.40 -11.16 28.71
C GLN A 277 25.10 -10.71 28.06
N VAL A 278 24.04 -11.51 28.21
CA VAL A 278 22.69 -11.16 27.76
C VAL A 278 22.11 -10.14 28.72
N LYS A 279 21.91 -8.91 28.25
CA LYS A 279 21.51 -7.77 29.08
C LYS A 279 20.00 -7.72 29.23
N GLU A 280 19.31 -7.77 28.12
CA GLU A 280 17.85 -7.59 28.05
C GLU A 280 17.26 -8.36 26.88
N ALA A 281 15.96 -8.60 26.97
CA ALA A 281 15.15 -9.12 25.89
C ALA A 281 13.93 -8.22 25.69
N VAL A 282 13.52 -8.07 24.43
CA VAL A 282 12.39 -7.23 24.00
C VAL A 282 11.41 -8.10 23.23
N LEU A 283 10.13 -8.10 23.62
CA LEU A 283 9.03 -8.72 22.89
C LEU A 283 8.24 -7.61 22.18
N GLU A 284 8.14 -7.70 20.87
CA GLU A 284 7.51 -6.66 20.03
C GLU A 284 6.67 -7.25 18.90
N ARG A 285 5.76 -6.43 18.36
CA ARG A 285 4.82 -6.82 17.30
C ARG A 285 5.29 -6.44 15.91
N SER A 286 6.35 -5.65 15.80
CA SER A 286 6.86 -5.08 14.56
C SER A 286 8.39 -5.13 14.54
N LEU A 287 8.96 -5.30 13.35
CA LEU A 287 10.40 -5.21 13.11
C LEU A 287 10.64 -4.36 11.86
N ASP A 288 11.45 -3.30 11.99
CA ASP A 288 11.69 -2.30 10.93
C ASP A 288 10.41 -1.76 10.30
N GLY A 289 9.43 -1.50 11.15
CA GLY A 289 8.10 -1.05 10.78
C GLY A 289 7.14 -2.19 10.49
N LYS A 290 7.56 -3.26 9.85
CA LYS A 290 6.65 -4.34 9.41
C LYS A 290 6.07 -5.14 10.57
N LEU A 291 4.76 -5.34 10.57
CA LEU A 291 4.10 -6.20 11.56
C LEU A 291 4.54 -7.66 11.41
N ALA A 292 4.58 -8.36 12.53
CA ALA A 292 4.80 -9.79 12.55
C ALA A 292 3.66 -10.50 11.79
N PRO A 293 3.93 -11.64 11.13
CA PRO A 293 2.89 -12.49 10.58
C PRO A 293 1.86 -12.91 11.63
N ARG A 294 0.65 -13.25 11.17
CA ARG A 294 -0.44 -13.70 12.03
C ARG A 294 0.01 -14.85 12.93
N GLY A 295 -0.22 -14.70 14.23
CA GLY A 295 0.16 -15.72 15.23
C GLY A 295 1.62 -15.65 15.68
N MET A 296 2.41 -14.71 15.17
CA MET A 296 3.83 -14.56 15.50
C MET A 296 4.12 -13.25 16.22
N SER A 297 5.30 -13.16 16.83
CA SER A 297 5.87 -11.94 17.44
C SER A 297 7.38 -11.97 17.30
N TYR A 298 8.00 -10.80 17.42
CA TYR A 298 9.45 -10.68 17.39
C TYR A 298 9.99 -10.68 18.82
N VAL A 299 11.09 -11.41 19.03
CA VAL A 299 11.87 -11.38 20.28
C VAL A 299 13.27 -10.90 19.94
N GLY A 300 13.59 -9.69 20.37
CA GLY A 300 14.94 -9.12 20.34
C GLY A 300 15.73 -9.51 21.59
N VAL A 301 17.01 -9.80 21.43
CA VAL A 301 17.94 -10.08 22.52
C VAL A 301 19.16 -9.21 22.35
N ASN A 302 19.46 -8.38 23.36
CA ASN A 302 20.62 -7.50 23.38
C ASN A 302 21.68 -8.05 24.33
N PHE A 303 22.92 -8.11 23.86
CA PHE A 303 24.02 -8.68 24.63
C PHE A 303 25.34 -7.95 24.37
N THR A 304 26.29 -8.17 25.26
CA THR A 304 27.68 -7.73 25.09
C THR A 304 28.61 -8.93 25.02
N ILE A 305 29.66 -8.82 24.23
CA ILE A 305 30.68 -9.84 24.03
C ILE A 305 32.00 -9.29 24.56
N ALA A 306 32.72 -10.10 25.33
CA ALA A 306 34.09 -9.82 25.72
C ALA A 306 35.02 -10.95 25.26
N ASN A 307 36.18 -10.57 24.74
CA ASN A 307 37.26 -11.48 24.40
C ASN A 307 38.38 -11.34 25.44
N PRO A 308 38.49 -12.26 26.42
CA PRO A 308 39.55 -12.22 27.41
C PRO A 308 40.90 -12.73 26.88
N LEU A 309 40.97 -13.20 25.63
CA LEU A 309 42.16 -13.79 25.06
C LEU A 309 43.11 -12.71 24.51
N SER A 310 44.39 -13.07 24.44
CA SER A 310 45.45 -12.27 23.81
C SER A 310 45.39 -12.27 22.27
N GLN A 311 44.49 -13.03 21.68
CA GLN A 311 44.33 -13.18 20.24
C GLN A 311 42.88 -12.95 19.81
N SER A 312 42.69 -12.52 18.57
CA SER A 312 41.36 -12.35 17.98
C SER A 312 40.67 -13.70 17.78
N VAL A 313 39.36 -13.75 17.99
CA VAL A 313 38.55 -14.96 17.79
C VAL A 313 37.59 -14.74 16.63
N VAL A 314 37.67 -15.60 15.62
CA VAL A 314 36.69 -15.67 14.54
C VAL A 314 35.55 -16.58 14.98
N VAL A 315 34.38 -16.00 15.22
CA VAL A 315 33.19 -16.70 15.71
C VAL A 315 32.34 -17.21 14.55
N GLY A 316 32.40 -16.53 13.40
CA GLY A 316 31.54 -16.81 12.25
C GLY A 316 30.26 -15.98 12.25
N SER A 317 29.34 -16.29 11.34
CA SER A 317 28.09 -15.55 11.21
C SER A 317 27.18 -15.80 12.42
N PRO A 318 26.57 -14.77 13.05
CA PRO A 318 25.58 -14.98 14.11
C PRO A 318 24.40 -15.86 13.71
N PHE A 319 24.07 -15.91 12.42
CA PHE A 319 23.03 -16.78 11.88
C PHE A 319 23.40 -18.28 11.98
N ASP A 320 24.67 -18.62 12.15
CA ASP A 320 25.12 -20.00 12.26
C ASP A 320 25.09 -20.53 13.69
N TYR A 321 25.26 -19.66 14.69
CA TYR A 321 25.43 -20.07 16.09
C TYR A 321 24.40 -19.55 17.09
N LEU A 322 23.60 -18.53 16.76
CA LEU A 322 22.53 -18.05 17.62
C LEU A 322 21.22 -18.75 17.30
N ARG A 323 20.59 -19.38 18.27
CA ARG A 323 19.23 -19.92 18.14
C ARG A 323 18.39 -19.42 19.30
N LEU A 324 17.12 -19.17 19.06
CA LEU A 324 16.15 -18.98 20.13
C LEU A 324 15.25 -20.20 20.17
N GLN A 325 15.19 -20.86 21.32
CA GLN A 325 14.21 -21.90 21.57
C GLN A 325 12.97 -21.26 22.19
N ALA A 326 11.81 -21.55 21.61
CA ALA A 326 10.50 -21.16 22.10
C ALA A 326 9.61 -22.40 22.04
N ALA A 327 9.03 -22.80 23.18
CA ALA A 327 8.42 -24.12 23.34
C ALA A 327 9.41 -25.25 22.93
N ASN A 328 9.02 -26.11 21.98
CA ASN A 328 9.83 -27.23 21.50
C ASN A 328 10.51 -26.95 20.15
N MET A 329 10.51 -25.70 19.69
CA MET A 329 11.05 -25.32 18.39
C MET A 329 12.23 -24.35 18.55
N THR A 330 13.19 -24.44 17.63
CA THR A 330 14.33 -23.52 17.54
C THR A 330 14.21 -22.63 16.32
N PHE A 331 14.46 -21.34 16.51
CA PHE A 331 14.33 -20.31 15.48
C PHE A 331 15.70 -19.69 15.20
N THR A 332 15.96 -19.39 13.93
CA THR A 332 17.12 -18.62 13.50
C THR A 332 16.83 -17.13 13.63
N PRO A 333 17.86 -16.28 13.79
CA PRO A 333 17.67 -14.84 13.75
C PRO A 333 17.08 -14.41 12.39
N GLN A 334 16.16 -13.46 12.43
CA GLN A 334 15.74 -12.66 11.26
C GLN A 334 16.76 -11.53 11.01
N GLN A 335 17.32 -11.01 12.10
CA GLN A 335 18.37 -9.98 12.11
C GLN A 335 19.36 -10.30 13.21
N ALA A 336 20.63 -9.98 12.97
CA ALA A 336 21.66 -10.04 14.01
C ALA A 336 22.80 -9.07 13.69
N THR A 337 23.37 -8.47 14.73
CA THR A 337 24.47 -7.50 14.63
C THR A 337 25.74 -7.95 15.32
N ALA A 338 25.78 -9.17 15.86
CA ALA A 338 26.99 -9.69 16.49
C ALA A 338 28.14 -9.76 15.48
N PRO A 339 29.36 -9.33 15.86
CA PRO A 339 30.51 -9.33 14.97
C PRO A 339 30.95 -10.75 14.62
N ILE A 340 31.45 -10.91 13.39
CA ILE A 340 31.99 -12.20 12.90
C ILE A 340 33.37 -12.54 13.49
N SER A 341 34.07 -11.53 14.00
CA SER A 341 35.37 -11.65 14.66
C SER A 341 35.45 -10.65 15.81
N VAL A 342 36.03 -11.06 16.93
CA VAL A 342 36.21 -10.22 18.12
C VAL A 342 37.70 -10.07 18.38
N ALA A 343 38.19 -8.84 18.37
CA ALA A 343 39.60 -8.55 18.62
C ALA A 343 40.03 -8.95 20.03
N ALA A 344 41.33 -9.20 20.22
CA ALA A 344 41.92 -9.53 21.51
C ALA A 344 41.60 -8.48 22.59
N ASN A 345 41.39 -8.92 23.83
CA ASN A 345 41.19 -8.07 25.01
C ASN A 345 40.04 -7.04 24.91
N VAL A 346 39.11 -7.19 23.97
CA VAL A 346 37.94 -6.31 23.87
C VAL A 346 36.94 -6.64 24.97
N GLN A 347 36.40 -5.60 25.58
CA GLN A 347 35.31 -5.68 26.54
C GLN A 347 34.06 -5.01 25.97
N ASN A 348 32.89 -5.50 26.37
CA ASN A 348 31.59 -4.86 26.09
C ASN A 348 31.28 -4.59 24.61
N GLN A 349 31.78 -5.44 23.69
CA GLN A 349 31.41 -5.34 22.28
C GLN A 349 29.92 -5.64 22.13
N ILE A 350 29.14 -4.70 21.61
CA ILE A 350 27.68 -4.84 21.53
C ILE A 350 27.29 -5.82 20.40
N GLY A 351 26.27 -6.64 20.66
CA GLY A 351 25.58 -7.47 19.68
C GLY A 351 24.09 -7.56 19.99
N SER A 352 23.31 -7.87 18.97
CA SER A 352 21.87 -8.13 19.09
C SER A 352 21.45 -9.23 18.14
N ALA A 353 20.31 -9.86 18.43
CA ALA A 353 19.62 -10.75 17.50
C ALA A 353 18.11 -10.67 17.70
N VAL A 354 17.35 -10.66 16.61
CA VAL A 354 15.89 -10.64 16.61
C VAL A 354 15.36 -11.93 15.98
N PHE A 355 14.41 -12.58 16.64
CA PHE A 355 13.84 -13.85 16.24
C PHE A 355 12.33 -13.71 16.02
N LEU A 356 11.78 -14.42 15.03
CA LEU A 356 10.33 -14.51 14.83
C LEU A 356 9.80 -15.80 15.45
N VAL A 357 8.93 -15.68 16.46
CA VAL A 357 8.46 -16.79 17.29
C VAL A 357 6.94 -16.80 17.44
N PRO A 358 6.31 -17.93 17.84
CA PRO A 358 4.88 -17.97 18.12
C PRO A 358 4.47 -17.04 19.27
N GLN A 359 3.44 -16.22 19.05
CA GLN A 359 3.03 -15.11 19.94
C GLN A 359 2.54 -15.53 21.34
N HIS A 360 2.19 -16.81 21.54
CA HIS A 360 1.66 -17.34 22.80
C HIS A 360 2.75 -17.95 23.69
N THR A 361 4.02 -17.77 23.33
CA THR A 361 5.16 -18.26 24.11
C THR A 361 5.69 -17.15 25.02
N SER A 362 5.84 -17.45 26.32
CA SER A 362 6.41 -16.50 27.29
C SER A 362 7.78 -16.92 27.82
N SER A 363 8.20 -18.17 27.63
CA SER A 363 9.50 -18.68 28.07
C SER A 363 10.41 -19.00 26.90
N PHE A 364 11.66 -18.56 27.01
CA PHE A 364 12.63 -18.62 25.93
C PHE A 364 14.00 -19.08 26.44
N THR A 365 14.73 -19.75 25.56
CA THR A 365 16.14 -20.11 25.78
C THR A 365 16.96 -19.62 24.59
N LEU A 366 17.81 -18.62 24.80
CA LEU A 366 18.87 -18.31 23.84
C LEU A 366 19.90 -19.43 23.88
N ILE A 367 20.28 -19.94 22.72
CA ILE A 367 21.27 -21.00 22.54
C ILE A 367 22.43 -20.44 21.74
N LEU A 368 23.64 -20.69 22.22
CA LEU A 368 24.92 -20.43 21.56
C LEU A 368 25.54 -21.78 21.19
N ALA A 369 25.42 -22.17 19.93
CA ALA A 369 25.97 -23.43 19.42
C ALA A 369 26.03 -23.44 17.89
N SER A 370 27.13 -23.91 17.31
CA SER A 370 27.23 -24.16 15.87
C SER A 370 26.28 -25.26 15.40
N GLN A 371 25.82 -25.18 14.14
CA GLN A 371 25.05 -26.25 13.50
C GLN A 371 25.89 -27.48 13.12
N SER A 372 27.17 -27.27 12.81
CA SER A 372 28.13 -28.35 12.67
C SER A 372 28.76 -28.63 14.03
N ASN A 373 29.06 -29.90 14.30
CA ASN A 373 29.84 -30.28 15.49
C ASN A 373 31.24 -29.66 15.35
N ASP A 374 31.39 -28.48 15.93
CA ASP A 374 32.60 -27.65 15.87
C ASP A 374 33.50 -27.87 17.07
N GLY A 375 33.17 -28.84 17.92
CA GLY A 375 33.90 -29.19 19.13
C GLY A 375 33.68 -28.24 20.30
N PHE A 376 32.77 -27.25 20.19
CA PHE A 376 32.44 -26.35 21.28
C PHE A 376 31.13 -26.76 21.96
N ASP A 377 31.10 -26.66 23.29
CA ASP A 377 29.91 -26.96 24.06
C ASP A 377 28.79 -25.97 23.74
N LYS A 378 27.58 -26.52 23.56
CA LYS A 378 26.35 -25.73 23.51
C LYS A 378 26.17 -25.01 24.85
N GLN A 379 25.92 -23.70 24.79
CA GLN A 379 25.59 -22.90 25.94
C GLN A 379 24.22 -22.25 25.79
N SER A 380 23.60 -21.87 26.91
CA SER A 380 22.23 -21.36 26.89
C SER A 380 21.91 -20.37 28.00
N VAL A 381 21.01 -19.43 27.70
CA VAL A 381 20.48 -18.42 28.62
C VAL A 381 18.96 -18.46 28.61
N ASN A 382 18.34 -18.62 29.78
CA ASN A 382 16.88 -18.72 29.91
C ASN A 382 16.28 -17.39 30.38
N PHE A 383 15.13 -17.01 29.81
CA PHE A 383 14.40 -15.81 30.20
C PHE A 383 12.90 -15.93 29.88
N SER A 384 12.07 -15.07 30.49
CA SER A 384 10.62 -15.07 30.30
C SER A 384 9.98 -13.69 30.48
N PHE A 385 8.92 -13.43 29.72
CA PHE A 385 8.13 -12.18 29.75
C PHE A 385 6.85 -12.29 30.58
#